data_AF-A0A452ZY17-F1
#
_entry.id   AF-A0A452ZY17-F1
#
_cell.length_a   1.000
_cell.length_b   1.000
_cell.length_c   1.000
_cell.angle_alpha   90.00
_cell.angle_beta   90.00
_cell.angle_gamma   90.00
#
_symmetry.space_group_name_H-M   'P 1'
#
loop_
_entity.id
_entity.type
_entity.pdbx_description
1 polymer ?
#
loop_
_entity_poly.entity_id
_entity_poly.type
_entity_poly.pdbx_seq_one_letter_code
_entity_poly.pdbx_strand_id
1 'polypeptide(L)'
;MNIIPCSIKTLKGLYDISGVEVGQHFYWQIGGSVVIAVRNPQTIPTDGQNFFEYVLEFIRDLSKTQIGEEYGPWVPFIGTMFLFIFVSNWSGALLPWKIIDGIFLCWS
;
A
#
# COMPACT_ATOMS: atom_id res chain seq x y z
N MET A 1 -16.54 38.56 30.64
CA MET A 1 -15.17 38.27 30.14
C MET A 1 -15.28 37.11 29.16
N ASN A 2 -15.09 37.37 27.87
CA ASN A 2 -15.20 36.34 26.83
C ASN A 2 -13.91 35.52 26.79
N ILE A 3 -13.88 34.42 27.53
CA ILE A 3 -12.75 33.45 27.54
C ILE A 3 -12.74 32.53 26.30
N ILE A 4 -13.85 32.49 25.54
CA ILE A 4 -14.09 31.57 24.42
C ILE A 4 -13.27 31.87 23.14
N PRO A 5 -13.05 33.12 22.70
CA PRO A 5 -12.35 33.40 21.43
C PRO A 5 -10.82 33.24 21.51
N CYS A 6 -10.21 33.25 22.70
CA CYS A 6 -8.77 33.07 22.86
C CYS A 6 -8.38 31.59 22.63
N SER A 7 -9.10 30.66 23.27
CA SER A 7 -8.81 29.22 23.20
C SER A 7 -8.98 28.65 21.78
N ILE A 8 -10.00 29.11 21.04
CA ILE A 8 -10.25 28.66 19.65
C ILE A 8 -9.14 29.13 18.70
N LYS A 9 -8.61 30.34 18.89
CA LYS A 9 -7.50 30.86 18.07
C LYS A 9 -6.20 30.10 18.33
N THR A 10 -5.92 29.78 19.59
CA THR A 10 -4.76 28.97 19.97
C THR A 10 -4.83 27.56 19.39
N LEU A 11 -5.99 26.91 19.46
CA LEU A 11 -6.19 25.57 18.88
C LEU A 11 -6.02 25.56 17.35
N LYS A 12 -6.51 26.60 16.66
CA LYS A 12 -6.34 26.71 15.21
C LYS A 12 -4.87 26.89 14.82
N GLY A 13 -4.12 27.70 15.58
CA GLY A 13 -2.68 27.85 15.38
C GLY A 13 -1.89 26.56 15.61
N LEU A 14 -2.23 25.79 16.65
CA LEU A 14 -1.61 24.48 16.92
C LEU A 14 -1.94 23.43 15.86
N TYR A 15 -3.15 23.48 15.29
CA TYR A 15 -3.54 22.62 14.17
C TYR A 15 -2.78 22.97 12.88
N ASP A 16 -2.64 24.26 12.55
CA ASP A 16 -1.87 24.70 11.39
C ASP A 16 -0.37 24.37 11.53
N ILE A 17 0.18 24.48 12.75
CA ILE A 17 1.56 24.11 13.07
C ILE A 17 1.75 22.59 12.96
N SER A 18 0.87 21.78 13.58
CA SER A 18 0.98 20.31 13.52
C SER A 18 0.75 19.75 12.10
N GLY A 19 -0.09 20.40 11.28
CA GLY A 19 -0.28 20.05 9.87
C GLY A 19 0.96 20.29 9.00
N VAL A 20 1.68 21.40 9.23
CA VAL A 20 2.92 21.74 8.48
C VAL A 20 4.10 20.85 8.86
N GLU A 21 4.25 20.51 10.15
CA GLU A 21 5.38 19.76 10.67
C GLU A 21 5.35 18.28 10.28
N VAL A 22 4.17 17.66 10.40
CA VAL A 22 3.99 16.23 10.13
C VAL A 22 3.86 15.96 8.63
N GLY A 23 3.19 16.85 7.88
CA GLY A 23 2.96 16.70 6.45
C GLY A 23 4.24 16.80 5.61
N GLN A 24 5.13 17.73 5.92
CA GLN A 24 6.37 17.96 5.16
C GLN A 24 7.38 16.81 5.35
N HIS A 25 7.57 16.32 6.57
CA HIS A 25 8.57 15.29 6.87
C HIS A 25 8.15 13.91 6.35
N PHE A 26 6.86 13.58 6.44
CA PHE A 26 6.31 12.32 5.93
C PHE A 26 6.37 12.25 4.39
N TYR A 27 6.16 13.38 3.71
CA TYR A 27 6.24 13.47 2.25
C TYR A 27 7.63 13.09 1.72
N TRP A 28 8.70 13.57 2.36
CA TRP A 28 10.08 13.22 1.98
C TRP A 28 10.41 11.74 2.23
N GLN A 29 9.86 11.14 3.29
CA GLN A 29 10.09 9.75 3.65
C GLN A 29 9.41 8.77 2.67
N ILE A 30 8.17 9.09 2.27
CA ILE A 30 7.43 8.31 1.26
C ILE A 30 8.03 8.51 -0.14
N GLY A 31 8.35 9.75 -0.51
CA GLY A 31 8.97 10.07 -1.80
C GLY A 31 10.32 9.36 -2.01
N GLY A 32 11.16 9.29 -0.98
CA GLY A 32 12.45 8.58 -1.04
C GLY A 32 12.31 7.07 -1.27
N SER A 33 11.32 6.44 -0.62
CA SER A 33 11.07 5.00 -0.74
C SER A 33 10.55 4.61 -2.13
N VAL A 34 9.64 5.42 -2.69
CA VAL A 34 9.12 5.23 -4.07
C VAL A 34 10.24 5.37 -5.10
N VAL A 35 11.12 6.34 -4.90
CA VAL A 35 12.23 6.60 -5.82
C VAL A 35 13.27 5.47 -5.80
N ILE A 36 13.55 4.88 -4.64
CA ILE A 36 14.46 3.71 -4.54
C ILE A 36 13.83 2.48 -5.21
N ALA A 37 12.52 2.28 -5.05
CA ALA A 37 11.80 1.15 -5.66
C ALA A 37 11.70 1.24 -7.20
N VAL A 38 11.70 2.44 -7.77
CA VAL A 38 11.53 2.67 -9.23
C VAL A 38 12.87 2.86 -9.97
N ARG A 39 13.98 3.12 -9.26
CA ARG A 39 15.21 3.63 -9.89
C ARG A 39 16.03 2.65 -10.73
N ASN A 40 15.84 1.34 -10.66
CA ASN A 40 16.68 0.42 -11.44
C ASN A 40 16.06 -0.97 -11.71
N PRO A 41 15.15 -1.11 -12.69
CA PRO A 41 14.81 -2.42 -13.24
C PRO A 41 16.05 -2.97 -13.98
N GLN A 42 16.65 -4.05 -13.46
CA GLN A 42 17.75 -4.77 -14.11
C GLN A 42 17.24 -5.46 -15.38
N THR A 43 18.00 -5.42 -16.49
CA THR A 43 17.66 -6.09 -17.76
C THR A 43 17.94 -7.59 -17.75
N ILE A 44 18.65 -8.09 -16.73
CA ILE A 44 18.90 -9.52 -16.48
C ILE A 44 18.15 -9.86 -15.19
N PRO A 45 17.09 -10.68 -15.24
CA PRO A 45 16.20 -10.87 -14.10
C PRO A 45 16.84 -11.77 -13.04
N THR A 46 16.75 -11.34 -11.79
CA THR A 46 16.95 -12.21 -10.61
C THR A 46 15.66 -13.00 -10.34
N ASP A 47 15.72 -14.17 -9.70
CA ASP A 47 14.58 -15.11 -9.52
C ASP A 47 13.25 -14.45 -9.11
N GLY A 48 13.28 -13.47 -8.21
CA GLY A 48 12.08 -12.75 -7.77
C GLY A 48 11.50 -11.77 -8.80
N GLN A 49 12.33 -11.11 -9.61
CA GLN A 49 11.86 -10.23 -10.69
C GLN A 49 11.10 -11.03 -11.75
N ASN A 50 11.55 -12.25 -12.08
CA ASN A 50 10.87 -13.13 -13.04
C ASN A 50 9.44 -13.48 -12.60
N PHE A 51 9.23 -13.76 -11.30
CA PHE A 51 7.89 -14.03 -10.77
C PHE A 51 6.98 -12.79 -10.87
N PHE A 52 7.46 -11.62 -10.45
CA PHE A 52 6.66 -10.40 -10.51
C PHE A 52 6.39 -9.94 -11.96
N GLU A 53 7.34 -10.14 -12.87
CA GLU A 53 7.18 -9.85 -14.30
C GLU A 53 6.11 -10.76 -14.91
N TYR A 54 6.16 -12.07 -14.63
CA TYR A 54 5.10 -13.01 -15.04
C TYR A 54 3.72 -12.61 -14.50
N VAL A 55 3.63 -12.21 -13.23
CA VAL A 55 2.36 -11.78 -12.62
C VAL A 55 1.86 -10.47 -13.23
N LEU A 56 2.74 -9.51 -13.50
CA LEU A 56 2.38 -8.24 -14.15
C LEU A 56 1.95 -8.44 -15.61
N GLU A 57 2.60 -9.31 -16.37
CA GLU A 57 2.17 -9.71 -17.71
C GLU A 57 0.80 -10.38 -17.68
N PHE A 58 0.56 -11.29 -16.72
CA PHE A 58 -0.75 -11.91 -16.53
C PHE A 58 -1.84 -10.88 -16.23
N ILE A 59 -1.59 -9.93 -15.33
CA ILE A 59 -2.53 -8.84 -15.02
C ILE A 59 -2.77 -7.96 -16.26
N ARG A 60 -1.72 -7.70 -17.05
CA ARG A 60 -1.81 -6.91 -18.27
C ARG A 60 -2.71 -7.60 -19.30
N ASP A 61 -2.53 -8.90 -19.51
CA ASP A 61 -3.34 -9.69 -20.44
C ASP A 61 -4.80 -9.81 -19.99
N LEU A 62 -5.03 -9.98 -18.69
CA LEU A 62 -6.38 -9.91 -18.11
C LEU A 62 -7.03 -8.54 -18.36
N SER A 63 -6.30 -7.46 -18.07
CA SER A 63 -6.81 -6.10 -18.26
C SER A 63 -7.11 -5.83 -19.73
N LYS A 64 -6.24 -6.26 -20.65
CA LYS A 64 -6.42 -6.14 -22.10
C LYS A 64 -7.62 -6.91 -22.60
N THR A 65 -7.85 -8.12 -22.09
CA THR A 65 -9.01 -8.96 -22.48
C THR A 65 -10.33 -8.37 -21.97
N GLN A 66 -10.34 -7.80 -20.77
CA GLN A 66 -11.56 -7.30 -20.12
C GLN A 66 -11.93 -5.87 -20.51
N ILE A 67 -10.95 -4.99 -20.79
CA ILE A 67 -11.18 -3.56 -21.08
C ILE A 67 -10.98 -3.23 -22.56
N GLY A 68 -10.18 -3.99 -23.30
CA GLY A 68 -9.80 -3.66 -24.68
C GLY A 68 -8.61 -2.71 -24.74
N GLU A 69 -8.46 -1.96 -25.84
CA GLU A 69 -7.26 -1.15 -26.16
C GLU A 69 -6.89 -0.09 -25.09
N GLU A 70 -7.87 0.41 -24.33
CA GLU A 70 -7.66 1.43 -23.28
C GLU A 70 -7.34 0.85 -21.88
N TYR A 71 -6.79 -0.37 -21.81
CA TYR A 71 -6.49 -1.05 -20.54
C TYR A 71 -5.37 -0.40 -19.71
N GLY A 72 -4.47 0.38 -20.34
CA GLY A 72 -3.24 0.89 -19.75
C GLY A 72 -3.40 1.56 -18.37
N PRO A 73 -4.33 2.53 -18.20
CA PRO A 73 -4.55 3.19 -16.92
C PRO A 73 -5.14 2.27 -15.82
N TRP A 74 -5.81 1.19 -16.22
CA TRP A 74 -6.54 0.30 -15.31
C TRP A 74 -5.69 -0.87 -14.80
N VAL A 75 -4.58 -1.18 -15.47
CA VAL A 75 -3.62 -2.22 -15.05
C VAL A 75 -3.25 -2.15 -13.56
N PRO A 76 -2.83 -1.00 -13.00
CA PRO A 76 -2.49 -0.93 -11.57
C PRO A 76 -3.69 -1.18 -10.65
N PHE A 77 -4.90 -0.78 -11.05
CA PHE A 77 -6.11 -1.00 -10.26
C PHE A 77 -6.49 -2.49 -10.23
N ILE A 78 -6.55 -3.13 -11.40
CA ILE A 78 -6.86 -4.57 -11.51
C ILE A 78 -5.77 -5.40 -10.82
N GLY A 79 -4.51 -5.04 -11.01
CA GLY A 79 -3.38 -5.76 -10.42
C GLY A 79 -3.37 -5.74 -8.89
N THR A 80 -3.66 -4.58 -8.29
CA THR A 80 -3.73 -4.48 -6.83
C THR A 80 -4.89 -5.26 -6.24
N MET A 81 -6.08 -5.20 -6.86
CA MET A 81 -7.23 -6.01 -6.42
C MET A 81 -6.96 -7.52 -6.57
N PHE A 82 -6.40 -7.94 -7.69
CA PHE A 82 -6.06 -9.35 -7.94
C PHE A 82 -5.05 -9.87 -6.91
N LEU A 83 -3.93 -9.17 -6.72
CA LEU A 83 -2.89 -9.54 -5.76
C LEU A 83 -3.44 -9.54 -4.33
N PHE A 84 -4.26 -8.55 -3.97
CA PHE A 84 -4.88 -8.47 -2.65
C PHE A 84 -5.76 -9.69 -2.38
N ILE A 85 -6.64 -10.06 -3.30
CA ILE A 85 -7.53 -11.22 -3.14
C ILE A 85 -6.73 -12.53 -3.11
N PHE A 86 -5.77 -12.69 -4.03
CA PHE A 86 -4.94 -13.89 -4.14
C PHE A 86 -4.13 -14.13 -2.85
N VAL A 87 -3.41 -13.12 -2.37
CA VAL A 87 -2.61 -13.20 -1.15
C VAL A 87 -3.50 -13.36 0.08
N SER A 88 -4.64 -12.66 0.15
CA SER A 88 -5.58 -12.81 1.26
C SER A 88 -6.16 -14.23 1.34
N ASN A 89 -6.48 -14.82 0.19
CA ASN A 89 -6.96 -16.20 0.14
C ASN A 89 -5.87 -17.21 0.53
N TRP A 90 -4.67 -17.05 -0.01
CA TRP A 90 -3.55 -17.95 0.27
C TRP A 90 -3.05 -17.85 1.70
N SER A 91 -2.96 -16.64 2.26
CA SER A 91 -2.60 -16.44 3.67
C SER A 91 -3.63 -17.08 4.60
N GLY A 92 -4.91 -17.03 4.25
CA GLY A 92 -5.97 -17.73 4.98
C GLY A 92 -5.81 -19.25 5.01
N ALA A 93 -5.34 -19.85 3.91
CA ALA A 93 -5.16 -21.30 3.79
C ALA A 93 -3.80 -21.81 4.35
N LEU A 94 -2.75 -21.00 4.24
CA LEU A 94 -1.38 -21.38 4.64
C LEU A 94 -1.10 -21.10 6.10
N LEU A 95 -1.74 -20.09 6.71
CA LEU A 95 -1.59 -19.82 8.12
C LEU A 95 -2.42 -20.83 8.93
N PRO A 96 -1.78 -21.65 9.80
CA PRO A 96 -2.51 -22.58 10.64
C PRO A 96 -3.16 -21.79 11.79
N TRP A 97 -4.27 -21.10 11.51
CA TRP A 97 -5.03 -20.28 12.47
C TRP A 97 -5.36 -21.06 13.75
N LYS A 98 -5.64 -22.36 13.61
CA LYS A 98 -5.88 -23.30 14.72
C LYS A 98 -4.73 -23.40 15.73
N ILE A 99 -3.48 -23.26 15.28
CA ILE A 99 -2.29 -23.31 16.15
C ILE A 99 -2.12 -21.97 16.89
N ILE A 100 -2.36 -20.86 16.19
CA ILE A 100 -2.28 -19.51 16.76
C ILE A 100 -3.38 -19.29 17.80
N ASP A 101 -4.62 -19.70 17.50
CA ASP A 101 -5.74 -19.66 18.44
C ASP A 101 -5.47 -20.55 19.67
N GLY A 102 -4.91 -21.75 19.47
CA GLY A 102 -4.56 -22.65 20.56
C GLY A 102 -3.45 -22.10 21.48
N ILE A 103 -2.45 -21.43 20.92
CA ILE A 103 -1.39 -20.76 21.69
C ILE A 103 -1.94 -19.55 22.45
N PHE A 104 -2.79 -18.75 21.80
CA PHE A 104 -3.38 -17.56 22.41
C PHE A 104 -4.35 -17.91 23.55
N LEU A 105 -5.16 -18.96 23.39
CA LEU A 105 -6.04 -19.49 24.45
C LEU A 105 -5.27 -20.16 25.60
N CYS A 106 -4.06 -20.68 25.36
CA CYS A 106 -3.22 -21.23 26.42
C CYS A 106 -2.44 -20.14 27.20
N TRP A 107 -2.40 -18.92 26.66
CA TRP A 107 -1.74 -17.74 27.25
C TRP A 107 -2.73 -16.71 27.83
N SER A 108 -4.04 -16.96 27.75
CA SER A 108 -5.13 -16.19 28.37
C SER A 108 -5.83 -16.99 29.46
#